data_AF-A0A263CXB5-F1
#
_entry.id   AF-A0A263CXB5-F1
#
_cell.length_a   1.000
_cell.length_b   1.000
_cell.length_c   1.000
_cell.angle_alpha   90.00
_cell.angle_beta   90.00
_cell.angle_gamma   90.00
#
_symmetry.space_group_name_H-M   'P 1'
#
loop_
_entity.id
_entity.type
_entity.pdbx_description
1 polymer ?
#
loop_
_entity_poly.entity_id
_entity_poly.type
_entity_poly.pdbx_seq_one_letter_code
_entity_poly.pdbx_strand_id
1 'polypeptide(L)'
;MNTTTIAPSATRLDCGHIPVPDGIGTGFATDPATGTTACYACTDERQRDALNHATRFAAYIAYDSTTLTTWSGGHLATIDPADRHQAGEHAFTPTGHRWTRFTWHATDGDGGRWFGVNGGPGLVVFLRRLRVCAWQTEFGNGRPPRYCHRRATRQASSAPHTLYCRQHDRMARDLYDWTTQPITSTR
;
A
#
# COMPACT_ATOMS: atom_id res chain seq x y z
N MET A 1 4.71 -33.03 -42.86
CA MET A 1 5.72 -32.75 -41.81
C MET A 1 5.25 -31.51 -41.08
N ASN A 2 4.59 -31.69 -39.91
CA ASN A 2 4.14 -30.56 -39.11
C ASN A 2 5.28 -30.20 -38.15
N THR A 3 5.92 -29.06 -38.42
CA THR A 3 6.90 -28.47 -37.52
C THR A 3 6.12 -27.84 -36.37
N THR A 4 5.94 -28.60 -35.29
CA THR A 4 5.42 -28.06 -34.03
C THR A 4 6.49 -27.12 -33.48
N THR A 5 6.34 -25.82 -33.73
CA THR A 5 7.15 -24.78 -33.07
C THR A 5 6.80 -24.81 -31.59
N ILE A 6 7.64 -25.44 -30.78
CA ILE A 6 7.57 -25.35 -29.32
C ILE A 6 7.94 -23.91 -28.97
N ALA A 7 6.96 -23.09 -28.62
CA ALA A 7 7.22 -21.79 -28.00
C ALA A 7 8.03 -22.04 -26.71
N PRO A 8 9.10 -21.27 -26.43
CA PRO A 8 9.84 -21.44 -25.20
C PRO A 8 8.91 -21.13 -24.04
N SER A 9 8.54 -22.17 -23.29
CA SER A 9 7.92 -22.06 -21.98
C SER A 9 8.85 -21.19 -21.13
N ALA A 10 8.39 -19.99 -20.74
CA ALA A 10 9.12 -19.11 -19.84
C ALA A 10 9.46 -19.88 -18.56
N THR A 11 10.72 -20.29 -18.46
CA THR A 11 11.28 -20.96 -17.29
C THR A 11 11.14 -19.99 -16.12
N ARG A 12 10.40 -20.37 -15.09
CA ARG A 12 10.26 -19.57 -13.87
C ARG A 12 11.65 -19.27 -13.29
N LEU A 13 11.80 -18.11 -12.69
CA LEU A 13 12.97 -17.73 -11.90
C LEU A 13 13.07 -18.61 -10.65
N ASP A 14 14.23 -18.62 -9.98
CA ASP A 14 14.45 -19.36 -8.72
C ASP A 14 13.48 -18.94 -7.60
N CYS A 15 12.97 -17.70 -7.67
CA CYS A 15 11.93 -17.20 -6.78
C CYS A 15 10.50 -17.66 -7.14
N GLY A 16 10.34 -18.45 -8.21
CA GLY A 16 9.06 -18.98 -8.66
C GLY A 16 8.22 -18.03 -9.53
N HIS A 17 8.69 -16.79 -9.77
CA HIS A 17 8.01 -15.81 -10.63
C HIS A 17 8.37 -15.99 -12.12
N ILE A 18 7.48 -15.52 -13.00
CA ILE A 18 7.74 -15.46 -14.44
C ILE A 18 8.72 -14.30 -14.69
N PRO A 19 9.79 -14.51 -15.49
CA PRO A 19 10.69 -13.42 -15.86
C PRO A 19 9.92 -12.30 -16.57
N VAL A 20 10.30 -11.06 -16.30
CA VAL A 20 9.72 -9.91 -16.99
C VAL A 20 10.06 -10.04 -18.49
N PRO A 21 9.09 -9.95 -19.41
CA PRO A 21 9.37 -10.06 -20.83
C PRO A 21 10.35 -8.98 -21.29
N ASP A 22 11.17 -9.29 -22.30
CA ASP A 22 12.14 -8.37 -22.88
C ASP A 22 11.46 -7.06 -23.30
N GLY A 23 11.96 -5.91 -22.81
CA GLY A 23 11.35 -4.58 -22.98
C GLY A 23 12.20 -3.44 -22.39
N ILE A 24 11.61 -2.24 -22.19
CA ILE A 24 12.28 -1.02 -21.66
C ILE A 24 12.49 -1.13 -20.13
N GLY A 25 13.12 -2.20 -19.67
CA GLY A 25 13.41 -2.45 -18.26
C GLY A 25 14.78 -3.08 -18.09
N THR A 26 15.36 -2.93 -16.89
CA THR A 26 16.62 -3.59 -16.50
C THR A 26 16.44 -5.10 -16.28
N GLY A 27 15.19 -5.59 -16.17
CA GLY A 27 14.85 -6.99 -15.89
C GLY A 27 14.96 -7.38 -14.40
N PHE A 28 15.57 -6.53 -13.58
CA PHE A 28 15.74 -6.72 -12.14
C PHE A 28 15.81 -5.37 -11.41
N ALA A 29 15.41 -5.35 -10.14
CA ALA A 29 15.65 -4.24 -9.23
C ALA A 29 16.92 -4.52 -8.42
N THR A 30 17.66 -3.48 -8.07
CA THR A 30 18.83 -3.57 -7.20
C THR A 30 18.56 -2.76 -5.94
N ASP A 31 18.76 -3.38 -4.77
CA ASP A 31 18.75 -2.67 -3.50
C ASP A 31 20.04 -1.84 -3.38
N PRO A 32 19.96 -0.50 -3.31
CA PRO A 32 21.14 0.35 -3.22
C PRO A 32 21.91 0.19 -1.90
N ALA A 33 21.28 -0.31 -0.83
CA ALA A 33 21.93 -0.50 0.46
C ALA A 33 22.74 -1.80 0.52
N THR A 34 22.22 -2.88 -0.08
CA THR A 34 22.83 -4.22 0.00
C THR A 34 23.47 -4.68 -1.30
N GLY A 35 23.20 -4.00 -2.41
CA GLY A 35 23.60 -4.41 -3.76
C GLY A 35 22.85 -5.65 -4.26
N THR A 36 21.89 -6.18 -3.50
CA THR A 36 21.18 -7.40 -3.86
C THR A 36 20.20 -7.13 -5.01
N THR A 37 20.15 -8.06 -5.96
CA THR A 37 19.20 -8.00 -7.07
C THR A 37 17.97 -8.85 -6.76
N ALA A 38 16.81 -8.40 -7.25
CA ALA A 38 15.55 -9.12 -7.15
C ALA A 38 14.73 -8.93 -8.42
N CYS A 39 13.89 -9.91 -8.76
CA CYS A 39 12.92 -9.72 -9.84
C CYS A 39 11.86 -8.70 -9.42
N TYR A 40 11.19 -8.06 -10.39
CA TYR A 40 10.20 -7.02 -10.10
C TYR A 40 9.03 -7.51 -9.25
N ALA A 41 8.65 -8.79 -9.34
CA ALA A 41 7.60 -9.37 -8.51
C ALA A 41 8.03 -9.49 -7.03
N CYS A 42 9.23 -10.01 -6.77
CA CYS A 42 9.79 -10.02 -5.41
C CYS A 42 9.95 -8.59 -4.86
N THR A 43 10.35 -7.63 -5.69
CA THR A 43 10.45 -6.22 -5.26
C THR A 43 9.07 -5.64 -4.92
N ASP A 44 8.06 -5.93 -5.73
CA ASP A 44 6.68 -5.52 -5.48
C ASP A 44 6.15 -6.08 -4.15
N GLU A 45 6.34 -7.38 -3.92
CA GLU A 45 5.98 -8.06 -2.67
C GLU A 45 6.69 -7.41 -1.46
N ARG A 46 8.01 -7.19 -1.58
CA ARG A 46 8.80 -6.52 -0.52
C ARG A 46 8.32 -5.09 -0.26
N GLN A 47 7.95 -4.34 -1.30
CA GLN A 47 7.45 -2.97 -1.12
C GLN A 47 6.07 -2.94 -0.45
N ARG A 48 5.19 -3.89 -0.80
CA ARG A 48 3.88 -4.05 -0.12
C ARG A 48 4.05 -4.39 1.36
N ASP A 49 4.93 -5.33 1.67
CA ASP A 49 5.25 -5.69 3.06
C ASP A 49 5.86 -4.50 3.82
N ALA A 50 6.82 -3.80 3.21
CA ALA A 50 7.46 -2.62 3.81
C ALA A 50 6.46 -1.49 4.11
N LEU A 51 5.41 -1.31 3.30
CA LEU A 51 4.35 -0.33 3.56
C LEU A 51 3.65 -0.61 4.91
N ASN A 52 3.37 -1.88 5.21
CA ASN A 52 2.66 -2.30 6.42
C ASN A 52 3.49 -2.02 7.70
N HIS A 53 4.81 -1.98 7.55
CA HIS A 53 5.77 -1.74 8.63
C HIS A 53 6.29 -0.30 8.71
N ALA A 54 5.79 0.59 7.86
CA ALA A 54 6.30 1.93 7.71
C ALA A 54 5.46 3.01 8.41
N THR A 55 6.13 4.04 8.91
CA THR A 55 5.50 5.33 9.29
C THR A 55 5.69 6.39 8.21
N ARG A 56 6.66 6.18 7.33
CA ARG A 56 7.00 7.00 6.16
C ARG A 56 7.32 6.08 5.01
N PHE A 57 6.82 6.39 3.83
CA PHE A 57 6.97 5.52 2.67
C PHE A 57 7.05 6.35 1.39
N ALA A 58 7.82 5.88 0.41
CA ALA A 58 7.87 6.47 -0.92
C ALA A 58 7.06 5.58 -1.88
N ALA A 59 6.04 6.15 -2.51
CA ALA A 59 5.21 5.47 -3.50
C ALA A 59 5.04 6.36 -4.73
N TYR A 60 4.38 5.84 -5.76
CA TYR A 60 4.01 6.62 -6.94
C TYR A 60 2.50 6.85 -6.96
N ILE A 61 2.07 8.01 -7.45
CA ILE A 61 0.67 8.25 -7.79
C ILE A 61 0.43 7.65 -9.19
N ALA A 62 -0.51 6.73 -9.33
CA ALA A 62 -0.92 6.25 -10.65
C ALA A 62 -1.41 7.41 -11.53
N TYR A 63 -1.23 7.32 -12.86
CA TYR A 63 -1.60 8.40 -13.78
C TYR A 63 -3.10 8.74 -13.73
N ASP A 64 -3.94 7.73 -13.46
CA ASP A 64 -5.40 7.88 -13.29
C ASP A 64 -5.80 8.50 -11.94
N SER A 65 -4.84 8.81 -11.06
CA SER A 65 -5.03 9.38 -9.73
C SER A 65 -5.88 8.51 -8.79
N THR A 66 -6.04 7.21 -9.06
CA THR A 66 -6.92 6.34 -8.26
C THR A 66 -6.16 5.54 -7.20
N THR A 67 -4.88 5.30 -7.40
CA THR A 67 -4.10 4.36 -6.59
C THR A 67 -2.69 4.87 -6.32
N LEU A 68 -2.16 4.45 -5.17
CA LEU A 68 -0.73 4.46 -4.89
C LEU A 68 -0.13 3.15 -5.41
N THR A 69 1.01 3.25 -6.09
CA THR A 69 1.69 2.08 -6.65
C THR A 69 3.12 1.95 -6.18
N THR A 70 3.62 0.72 -6.20
CA THR A 70 5.04 0.40 -6.17
C THR A 70 5.74 0.99 -7.40
N TRP A 71 7.07 0.96 -7.39
CA TRP A 71 7.84 1.38 -8.56
C TRP A 71 7.56 0.51 -9.79
N SER A 72 7.32 -0.78 -9.58
CA SER A 72 6.94 -1.74 -10.63
C SER A 72 5.45 -1.68 -11.03
N GLY A 73 4.66 -0.79 -10.42
CA GLY A 73 3.26 -0.55 -10.78
C GLY A 73 2.23 -1.41 -10.05
N GLY A 74 2.63 -2.23 -9.07
CA GLY A 74 1.69 -2.97 -8.22
C GLY A 74 0.96 -2.07 -7.24
N HIS A 75 -0.26 -2.46 -6.88
CA HIS A 75 -1.14 -1.69 -5.98
C HIS A 75 -0.61 -1.69 -4.54
N LEU A 76 -0.62 -0.51 -3.90
CA LEU A 76 -0.29 -0.34 -2.49
C LEU A 76 -1.48 0.16 -1.66
N ALA A 77 -2.18 1.16 -2.17
CA ALA A 77 -3.28 1.80 -1.46
C ALA A 77 -4.23 2.50 -2.43
N THR A 78 -5.45 2.73 -1.98
CA THR A 78 -6.49 3.43 -2.76
C THR A 78 -6.49 4.90 -2.39
N ILE A 79 -6.42 5.78 -3.40
CA ILE A 79 -6.55 7.23 -3.22
C ILE A 79 -8.01 7.59 -2.98
N ASP A 80 -8.19 8.53 -2.06
CA ASP A 80 -9.49 9.08 -1.72
C ASP A 80 -10.22 9.64 -2.92
N PRO A 81 -11.52 9.32 -3.10
CA PRO A 81 -12.32 9.89 -4.18
C PRO A 81 -12.29 11.42 -4.24
N ALA A 82 -12.19 12.09 -3.09
CA ALA A 82 -12.13 13.55 -2.99
C ALA A 82 -10.86 14.14 -3.63
N ASP A 83 -9.76 13.39 -3.65
CA ASP A 83 -8.46 13.88 -4.12
C ASP A 83 -8.20 13.57 -5.61
N ARG A 84 -9.02 12.71 -6.24
CA ARG A 84 -8.80 12.22 -7.63
C ARG A 84 -8.92 13.30 -8.69
N HIS A 85 -9.74 14.32 -8.43
CA HIS A 85 -10.08 15.37 -9.40
C HIS A 85 -9.59 16.75 -8.94
N GLN A 86 -8.61 16.79 -8.04
CA GLN A 86 -8.03 18.05 -7.61
C GLN A 86 -7.35 18.76 -8.79
N ALA A 87 -7.53 20.08 -8.89
CA ALA A 87 -6.87 20.91 -9.90
C ALA A 87 -5.39 21.19 -9.57
N GLY A 88 -4.97 20.89 -8.34
CA GLY A 88 -3.69 21.29 -7.78
C GLY A 88 -3.67 22.78 -7.37
N GLU A 89 -2.82 23.10 -6.40
CA GLU A 89 -2.66 24.44 -5.87
C GLU A 89 -1.33 25.03 -6.34
N HIS A 90 -1.30 26.32 -6.69
CA HIS A 90 -0.04 26.98 -6.98
C HIS A 90 0.76 27.20 -5.71
N ALA A 91 2.01 26.75 -5.71
CA ALA A 91 2.96 26.95 -4.63
C ALA A 91 4.26 27.55 -5.18
N PHE A 92 4.97 28.27 -4.32
CA PHE A 92 6.27 28.87 -4.64
C PHE A 92 7.38 28.15 -3.85
N THR A 93 8.50 27.86 -4.49
CA THR A 93 9.71 27.43 -3.80
C THR A 93 10.30 28.59 -3.00
N PRO A 94 11.17 28.34 -2.02
CA PRO A 94 11.90 29.41 -1.32
C PRO A 94 12.70 30.33 -2.27
N THR A 95 13.09 29.83 -3.45
CA THR A 95 13.78 30.57 -4.50
C THR A 95 12.84 31.31 -5.48
N GLY A 96 11.53 31.26 -5.26
CA GLY A 96 10.52 31.97 -6.07
C GLY A 96 10.00 31.24 -7.30
N HIS A 97 10.40 29.98 -7.55
CA HIS A 97 9.86 29.21 -8.66
C HIS A 97 8.46 28.70 -8.35
N ARG A 98 7.55 28.80 -9.32
CA ARG A 98 6.18 28.31 -9.19
C ARG A 98 6.10 26.83 -9.58
N TRP A 99 5.38 26.04 -8.77
CA TRP A 99 5.04 24.66 -9.08
C TRP A 99 3.58 24.38 -8.68
N THR A 100 3.00 23.30 -9.22
CA THR A 100 1.64 22.88 -8.88
C THR A 100 1.71 21.76 -7.85
N ARG A 101 1.05 21.98 -6.72
CA ARG A 101 1.04 21.10 -5.56
C ARG A 101 -0.26 20.30 -5.52
N PHE A 102 -0.12 19.00 -5.33
CA PHE A 102 -1.24 18.08 -5.15
C PHE A 102 -1.16 17.46 -3.76
N THR A 103 -2.30 17.38 -3.08
CA THR A 103 -2.41 16.74 -1.76
C THR A 103 -3.13 15.42 -1.91
N TRP A 104 -2.58 14.37 -1.30
CA TRP A 104 -3.09 13.01 -1.46
C TRP A 104 -3.35 12.36 -0.12
N HIS A 105 -4.53 11.81 0.02
CA HIS A 105 -4.90 10.88 1.07
C HIS A 105 -5.20 9.52 0.47
N ALA A 106 -4.71 8.47 1.14
CA ALA A 106 -4.90 7.12 0.67
C ALA A 106 -5.11 6.16 1.84
N THR A 107 -5.78 5.04 1.55
CA THR A 107 -5.99 3.95 2.49
C THR A 107 -5.44 2.64 1.94
N ASP A 108 -4.57 2.00 2.71
CA ASP A 108 -3.98 0.70 2.39
C ASP A 108 -4.94 -0.46 2.72
N GLY A 109 -4.52 -1.68 2.38
CA GLY A 109 -5.31 -2.91 2.59
C GLY A 109 -5.67 -3.18 4.06
N ASP A 110 -4.88 -2.66 5.01
CA ASP A 110 -5.08 -2.84 6.45
C ASP A 110 -5.88 -1.69 7.08
N GLY A 111 -6.39 -0.75 6.28
CA GLY A 111 -7.12 0.42 6.75
C GLY A 111 -6.23 1.55 7.25
N GLY A 112 -4.91 1.38 7.18
CA GLY A 112 -3.92 2.40 7.45
C GLY A 112 -4.10 3.60 6.54
N ARG A 113 -3.94 4.80 7.10
CA ARG A 113 -4.21 6.04 6.40
C ARG A 113 -2.93 6.80 6.12
N TRP A 114 -2.77 7.28 4.90
CA TRP A 114 -1.58 7.97 4.43
C TRP A 114 -1.90 9.36 3.95
N PHE A 115 -0.92 10.24 4.09
CA PHE A 115 -0.93 11.61 3.58
C PHE A 115 0.38 11.91 2.88
N GLY A 116 0.32 12.53 1.71
CA GLY A 116 1.50 13.00 0.99
C GLY A 116 1.20 14.17 0.08
N VAL A 117 2.26 14.79 -0.40
CA VAL A 117 2.21 15.93 -1.32
C VAL A 117 3.24 15.71 -2.41
N ASN A 118 2.84 15.95 -3.66
CA ASN A 118 3.76 15.92 -4.80
C ASN A 118 3.35 16.91 -5.91
N GLY A 119 4.00 16.81 -7.07
CA GLY A 119 3.74 17.65 -8.25
C GLY A 119 2.63 17.16 -9.18
N GLY A 120 1.92 16.07 -8.85
CA GLY A 120 0.83 15.52 -9.65
C GLY A 120 0.91 14.00 -9.91
N PRO A 121 -0.02 13.47 -10.72
CA PRO A 121 -0.08 12.05 -11.08
C PRO A 121 1.17 11.60 -11.85
N GLY A 122 1.54 10.32 -11.72
CA GLY A 122 2.73 9.73 -12.34
C GLY A 122 4.05 10.05 -11.63
N LEU A 123 4.04 10.89 -10.60
CA LEU A 123 5.24 11.26 -9.84
C LEU A 123 5.31 10.54 -8.50
N VAL A 124 6.55 10.41 -8.00
CA VAL A 124 6.81 9.92 -6.64
C VAL A 124 6.17 10.85 -5.60
N VAL A 125 5.67 10.26 -4.52
CA VAL A 125 5.13 10.94 -3.35
C VAL A 125 5.76 10.36 -2.09
N PHE A 126 6.20 11.24 -1.18
CA PHE A 126 6.63 10.84 0.15
C PHE A 126 5.44 10.93 1.11
N LEU A 127 5.05 9.77 1.62
CA LEU A 127 3.88 9.59 2.46
C LEU A 127 4.26 9.59 3.92
N ARG A 128 3.32 10.04 4.76
CA ARG A 128 3.35 9.89 6.21
C ARG A 128 2.08 9.17 6.65
N ARG A 129 2.22 8.18 7.51
CA ARG A 129 1.07 7.47 8.09
C ARG A 129 0.37 8.38 9.10
N LEU A 130 -0.93 8.57 8.93
CA LEU A 130 -1.77 9.34 9.85
C LEU A 130 -2.14 8.48 11.07
N ARG A 131 -2.25 9.11 12.24
CA ARG A 131 -2.63 8.44 13.50
C ARG A 131 -4.14 8.35 13.64
N VAL A 132 -4.76 7.51 12.82
CA VAL A 132 -6.21 7.30 12.80
C VAL A 132 -6.57 5.82 12.96
N CYS A 133 -7.81 5.59 13.37
CA CYS A 133 -8.32 4.26 13.66
C CYS A 133 -8.50 3.45 12.37
N ALA A 134 -7.81 2.31 12.27
CA ALA A 134 -7.88 1.38 11.15
C ALA A 134 -8.96 0.29 11.33
N TRP A 135 -9.86 0.44 12.30
CA TRP A 135 -10.92 -0.53 12.53
C TRP A 135 -11.89 -0.55 11.35
N GLN A 136 -12.09 -1.72 10.75
CA GLN A 136 -13.06 -1.93 9.69
C GLN A 136 -14.48 -1.93 10.26
N THR A 137 -15.32 -1.05 9.73
CA THR A 137 -16.69 -0.80 10.22
C THR A 137 -17.77 -1.49 9.38
N GLU A 138 -17.46 -1.86 8.14
CA GLU A 138 -18.39 -2.52 7.22
C GLU A 138 -17.73 -3.77 6.62
N PHE A 139 -18.42 -4.92 6.70
CA PHE A 139 -18.00 -6.21 6.14
C PHE A 139 -18.93 -6.64 5.00
N GLY A 140 -18.37 -7.21 3.93
CA GLY A 140 -19.02 -8.30 3.20
C GLY A 140 -20.20 -8.00 2.25
N ASN A 141 -20.24 -6.87 1.55
CA ASN A 141 -21.33 -6.56 0.60
C ASN A 141 -20.84 -6.17 -0.82
N GLY A 142 -19.64 -6.58 -1.21
CA GLY A 142 -19.04 -6.25 -2.50
C GLY A 142 -18.62 -4.78 -2.64
N ARG A 143 -18.75 -3.96 -1.59
CA ARG A 143 -18.27 -2.59 -1.55
C ARG A 143 -16.84 -2.54 -0.98
N PRO A 144 -16.07 -1.48 -1.31
CA PRO A 144 -14.79 -1.24 -0.66
C PRO A 144 -14.97 -1.17 0.87
N PRO A 145 -14.05 -1.76 1.64
CA PRO A 145 -14.12 -1.72 3.09
C PRO A 145 -14.09 -0.28 3.60
N ARG A 146 -14.91 0.00 4.62
CA ARG A 146 -14.90 1.30 5.31
C ARG A 146 -14.23 1.18 6.65
N TYR A 147 -13.45 2.20 6.99
CA TYR A 147 -12.67 2.26 8.21
C TYR A 147 -13.12 3.44 9.08
N CYS A 148 -12.92 3.31 10.39
CA CYS A 148 -13.38 4.30 11.36
C CYS A 148 -12.71 5.68 11.17
N HIS A 149 -11.40 5.70 10.96
CA HIS A 149 -10.54 6.88 10.79
C HIS A 149 -10.67 7.99 11.86
N ARG A 150 -11.35 7.75 12.99
CA ARG A 150 -11.29 8.62 14.16
C ARG A 150 -9.87 8.66 14.73
N ARG A 151 -9.52 9.72 15.46
CA ARG A 151 -8.21 9.84 16.12
C ARG A 151 -7.87 8.57 16.91
N ALA A 152 -6.74 7.95 16.55
CA ALA A 152 -6.26 6.80 17.29
C ALA A 152 -5.42 7.22 18.49
N THR A 153 -5.54 6.46 19.57
CA THR A 153 -4.79 6.68 20.81
C THR A 153 -4.13 5.41 21.34
N ARG A 154 -4.39 4.27 20.68
CA ARG A 154 -3.92 2.95 21.08
C ARG A 154 -3.35 2.25 19.84
N GLN A 155 -2.31 1.49 20.05
CA GLN A 155 -1.72 0.60 19.05
C GLN A 155 -2.25 -0.80 19.32
N ALA A 156 -2.65 -1.50 18.27
CA ALA A 156 -3.07 -2.88 18.36
C ALA A 156 -1.90 -3.74 18.87
N SER A 157 -2.16 -4.64 19.80
CA SER A 157 -1.15 -5.60 20.28
C SER A 157 -0.70 -6.57 19.19
N SER A 158 -1.59 -6.87 18.23
CA SER A 158 -1.36 -7.83 17.16
C SER A 158 -0.57 -7.28 15.96
N ALA A 159 -0.46 -5.96 15.79
CA ALA A 159 0.18 -5.36 14.62
C ALA A 159 0.79 -3.98 14.95
N PRO A 160 2.11 -3.78 14.73
CA PRO A 160 2.84 -2.62 15.23
C PRO A 160 2.43 -1.26 14.62
N HIS A 161 1.70 -1.25 13.51
CA HIS A 161 1.26 -0.02 12.85
C HIS A 161 -0.25 0.10 12.70
N THR A 162 -1.00 -0.89 13.19
CA THR A 162 -2.45 -0.83 13.26
C THR A 162 -2.84 -0.06 14.51
N LEU A 163 -3.57 1.04 14.30
CA LEU A 163 -3.94 1.97 15.36
C LEU A 163 -5.45 1.94 15.57
N TYR A 164 -5.90 1.99 16.81
CA TYR A 164 -7.32 2.04 17.17
C TYR A 164 -7.66 3.27 18.02
N CYS A 165 -8.89 3.75 17.86
CA CYS A 165 -9.49 4.68 18.81
C CYS A 165 -9.82 3.93 20.11
N ARG A 166 -10.08 4.66 21.20
CA ARG A 166 -10.37 4.03 22.51
C ARG A 166 -11.52 3.04 22.47
N GLN A 167 -12.55 3.30 21.66
CA GLN A 167 -13.71 2.42 21.54
C GLN A 167 -13.34 1.11 20.85
N HIS A 168 -12.71 1.18 19.68
CA HIS A 168 -12.35 -0.01 18.91
C HIS A 168 -11.19 -0.81 19.53
N ASP A 169 -10.31 -0.18 20.32
CA ASP A 169 -9.31 -0.90 21.12
C ASP A 169 -9.98 -1.80 22.17
N ARG A 170 -11.07 -1.35 22.80
CA ARG A 170 -11.84 -2.20 23.73
C ARG A 170 -12.51 -3.35 22.98
N MET A 171 -13.21 -3.04 21.90
CA MET A 171 -13.88 -4.07 21.08
C MET A 171 -12.89 -5.12 20.55
N ALA A 172 -11.69 -4.70 20.13
CA ALA A 172 -10.65 -5.61 19.68
C ALA A 172 -10.20 -6.59 20.77
N ARG A 173 -10.05 -6.10 22.01
CA ARG A 173 -9.69 -6.92 23.17
C ARG A 173 -10.83 -7.87 23.54
N ASP A 174 -12.05 -7.36 23.63
CA ASP A 174 -13.23 -8.17 23.95
C ASP A 174 -13.41 -9.31 22.93
N LEU A 175 -13.19 -9.04 21.65
CA LEU A 175 -13.22 -10.05 20.59
C LEU A 175 -12.08 -11.07 20.71
N TYR A 176 -10.85 -10.62 21.00
CA TYR A 176 -9.71 -11.51 21.20
C TYR A 176 -9.88 -12.40 22.43
N ASP A 177 -10.35 -11.83 23.53
CA ASP A 177 -10.63 -12.55 24.77
C ASP A 177 -11.72 -13.61 24.53
N TRP A 178 -12.76 -13.28 23.74
CA TRP A 178 -13.79 -14.23 23.36
C TRP A 178 -13.27 -15.37 22.47
N THR A 179 -12.46 -15.08 21.44
CA THR A 179 -11.95 -16.11 20.52
C THR A 179 -10.85 -16.99 21.11
N THR A 180 -10.21 -16.55 22.21
CA THR A 180 -9.14 -17.30 22.87
C THR A 180 -9.60 -18.06 24.12
N GLN A 181 -10.87 -17.95 24.50
CA GLN A 181 -11.40 -18.81 25.56
C GLN A 181 -11.42 -20.27 25.11
N PRO A 182 -10.95 -21.22 25.94
CA PRO A 182 -11.05 -22.64 25.63
C PRO A 182 -12.54 -23.00 25.52
N ILE A 183 -12.95 -23.54 24.36
CA ILE A 183 -14.28 -24.08 24.17
C ILE A 183 -14.47 -25.21 25.18
N THR A 184 -15.13 -24.91 26.28
CA THR A 184 -15.47 -25.91 27.30
C THR A 184 -16.68 -26.65 26.77
N SER A 185 -16.45 -27.73 26.02
CA SER A 185 -17.51 -28.65 25.61
C SER A 185 -18.03 -29.36 26.86
N THR A 186 -19.09 -28.85 27.45
CA THR A 186 -19.87 -29.60 28.44
C THR A 186 -20.65 -30.68 27.69
N ARG A 187 -20.35 -31.94 28.03
CA ARG A 187 -21.13 -33.12 27.64
C ARG A 187 -22.37 -33.23 28.52
#